data_AF-A0A9D5VZW5-F1
#
_entry.id   AF-A0A9D5VZW5-F1
#
_cell.length_a   1.000
_cell.length_b   1.000
_cell.length_c   1.000
_cell.angle_alpha   90.00
_cell.angle_beta   90.00
_cell.angle_gamma   90.00
#
_symmetry.space_group_name_H-M   'P 1'
#
loop_
_entity.id
_entity.type
_entity.pdbx_description
1 polymer ?
#
loop_
_entity_poly.entity_id
_entity_poly.type
_entity_poly.pdbx_seq_one_letter_code
_entity_poly.pdbx_strand_id
1 'polypeptide(L)' 'MKINLNRISTNFEQNTCHGVMSLDGQEIAKTLELPFKQNEHSISSIPTGIYTCRRIESPKFG' A
#
# COMPACT_ATOMS: atom_id res chain seq x y z
N MET A 1 -3.38 15.58 0.35
CA MET A 1 -3.48 14.55 1.40
C MET A 1 -2.21 13.71 1.34
N LYS A 2 -1.54 13.42 2.47
CA LYS A 2 -0.33 12.59 2.47
C LYS A 2 -0.66 11.18 2.93
N ILE A 3 -0.44 10.21 2.05
CA ILE A 3 -0.52 8.79 2.37
C ILE A 3 0.89 8.24 2.50
N ASN A 4 1.15 7.48 3.55
CA ASN A 4 2.40 6.75 3.73
C ASN A 4 2.13 5.25 3.66
N LEU A 5 2.85 4.56 2.79
CA LEU A 5 2.81 3.11 2.64
C LEU A 5 4.12 2.52 3.12
N ASN A 6 4.05 1.66 4.15
CA ASN A 6 5.22 1.00 4.72
C ASN A 6 4.99 -0.50 4.80
N ARG A 7 6.03 -1.28 4.47
CA ARG A 7 6.06 -2.72 4.74
C ARG A 7 6.47 -2.95 6.19
N ILE A 8 5.78 -3.87 6.85
CA ILE A 8 6.03 -4.23 8.24
C ILE A 8 6.77 -5.56 8.31
N SER A 9 6.36 -6.54 7.50
CA SER A 9 6.95 -7.88 7.52
C SER A 9 6.83 -8.57 6.17
N THR A 10 7.77 -9.46 5.91
CA THR A 10 7.84 -10.25 4.68
C THR A 10 8.02 -11.71 5.07
N ASN A 11 7.11 -12.58 4.63
CA ASN A 11 7.17 -14.03 4.82
C ASN A 11 7.30 -14.72 3.46
N PHE A 12 8.50 -15.23 3.18
CA PHE A 12 8.79 -15.91 1.91
C PHE A 12 8.17 -17.31 1.82
N GLU A 13 7.99 -18.02 2.94
CA GLU A 13 7.37 -19.36 2.95
C GLU A 13 5.88 -19.28 2.57
N GLN A 14 5.20 -18.24 3.07
CA GLN A 14 3.79 -18.00 2.80
C GLN A 14 3.55 -17.13 1.56
N ASN A 15 4.61 -16.65 0.90
CA ASN A 15 4.54 -15.71 -0.22
C ASN A 15 3.74 -14.44 0.10
N THR A 16 3.92 -13.87 1.30
CA THR A 16 3.20 -12.68 1.74
C THR A 16 4.14 -11.57 2.21
N CYS A 17 3.74 -10.33 1.95
CA CYS A 17 4.32 -9.13 2.53
C CYS A 17 3.20 -8.30 3.13
N HIS A 18 3.28 -8.04 4.43
CA HIS A 18 2.33 -7.21 5.15
C HIS A 18 2.83 -5.77 5.19
N GLY A 19 1.93 -4.83 5.00
CA GLY A 19 2.20 -3.41 5.16
C GLY A 19 1.05 -2.66 5.83
N VAL A 20 1.28 -1.37 6.02
CA VAL A 20 0.31 -0.42 6.57
C VAL A 20 0.28 0.83 5.70
N MET A 21 -0.93 1.28 5.44
CA MET A 21 -1.24 2.57 4.84
C MET A 21 -1.70 3.52 5.93
N SER A 22 -1.01 4.65 6.07
CA SER A 22 -1.39 5.72 6.99
C SER A 22 -1.69 7.02 6.28
N LEU A 23 -2.68 7.75 6.80
CA LEU A 23 -3.09 9.08 6.36
C LEU A 23 -2.74 10.07 7.45
N ASP A 24 -1.87 11.03 7.13
CA ASP A 24 -1.44 12.09 8.05
C ASP A 24 -0.98 11.52 9.43
N GLY A 25 -0.37 10.34 9.41
CA GLY A 25 0.14 9.62 10.60
C GLY A 25 -0.83 8.61 11.23
N GLN A 26 -2.10 8.61 10.85
CA GLN A 26 -3.10 7.65 11.33
C GLN A 26 -3.15 6.41 10.43
N GLU A 27 -3.00 5.22 10.98
CA GLU A 27 -3.24 3.97 10.23
C GLU A 27 -4.70 3.90 9.76
N ILE A 28 -4.89 3.70 8.44
CA ILE A 28 -6.22 3.60 7.83
C ILE A 28 -6.46 2.26 7.14
N ALA A 29 -5.41 1.51 6.81
CA ALA A 29 -5.54 0.17 6.26
C ALA A 29 -4.27 -0.67 6.45
N LYS A 30 -4.44 -2.00 6.41
CA LYS A 30 -3.37 -2.98 6.27
C LYS A 30 -3.27 -3.41 4.81
N THR A 31 -2.06 -3.58 4.30
CA THR A 31 -1.80 -4.07 2.94
C THR A 31 -1.25 -5.50 2.97
N LEU A 32 -1.56 -6.27 1.92
CA LEU A 32 -1.06 -7.63 1.71
C LEU A 32 -0.60 -7.75 0.25
N GLU A 33 0.68 -8.02 0.05
CA GLU A 33 1.37 -8.00 -1.24
C GLU A 33 2.21 -9.28 -1.42
N LEU A 34 2.67 -9.55 -2.65
CA LEU A 34 3.62 -10.64 -2.92
C LEU A 34 5.06 -10.14 -2.67
N PRO A 35 5.89 -10.90 -1.92
CA PRO A 35 7.20 -10.41 -1.46
C PRO A 35 8.25 -10.33 -2.58
N PHE A 36 8.11 -11.14 -3.62
CA PHE A 36 9.06 -11.25 -4.73
C PHE A 36 8.74 -10.34 -5.92
N LYS A 37 7.66 -9.55 -5.85
CA LYS A 37 7.22 -8.70 -6.96
C LYS A 37 7.72 -7.26 -6.88
N GLN A 38 8.54 -6.92 -5.89
CA GLN A 38 9.24 -5.63 -5.71
C GLN A 38 8.41 -4.36 -6.02
N ASN A 39 7.09 -4.43 -5.92
CA ASN A 39 6.14 -3.39 -6.34
C ASN A 39 6.33 -2.93 -7.80
N GLU A 40 6.64 -3.90 -8.66
CA GLU A 40 6.65 -3.76 -10.11
C GLU A 40 5.28 -3.30 -10.60
N HIS A 41 5.30 -2.26 -11.45
CA HIS A 41 4.10 -1.71 -12.05
C HIS A 41 3.29 -2.81 -12.75
N SER A 42 1.97 -2.81 -12.53
CA SER A 42 1.04 -3.81 -13.08
C SER A 42 1.18 -5.24 -12.53
N ILE A 43 2.06 -5.49 -11.55
CA ILE A 43 2.27 -6.83 -10.96
C ILE A 43 2.11 -6.80 -9.43
N SER A 44 2.67 -5.80 -8.75
CA SER A 44 2.47 -5.54 -7.33
C SER A 44 2.30 -4.04 -7.15
N SER A 45 1.11 -3.61 -6.75
CA SER A 45 0.74 -2.21 -6.84
C SER A 45 1.20 -1.42 -5.62
N ILE A 46 1.89 -0.32 -5.93
CA ILE A 46 2.28 0.81 -5.07
C ILE A 46 3.51 0.55 -4.17
N PRO A 47 4.70 1.09 -4.51
CA PRO A 47 5.90 1.02 -3.67
C PRO A 47 5.70 1.59 -2.24
N THR A 48 6.64 1.26 -1.35
CA THR A 48 6.72 1.96 -0.06
C THR A 48 7.11 3.42 -0.29
N GLY A 49 6.47 4.33 0.41
CA GLY A 49 6.80 5.75 0.30
C GLY A 49 5.67 6.68 0.69
N ILE A 50 5.95 7.97 0.54
CA ILE A 50 5.00 9.05 0.80
C ILE A 50 4.39 9.49 -0.53
N TYR A 51 3.08 9.38 -0.62
CA TYR A 51 2.28 9.72 -1.79
C TYR A 51 1.45 10.96 -1.52
N THR A 52 1.48 11.88 -2.48
CA THR A 52 0.50 12.98 -2.50
C THR A 52 -0.74 12.47 -3.22
N CYS A 53 -1.80 12.21 -2.45
CA CYS A 53 -3.06 11.75 -2.99
C CYS A 53 -4.03 12.91 -3.14
N ARG A 54 -4.78 12.88 -4.25
CA ARG A 54 -5.98 13.69 -4.47
C ARG A 54 -7.19 12.84 -4.14
N ARG A 55 -8.05 13.31 -3.24
CA ARG A 55 -9.36 12.69 -3.03
C ARG A 55 -10.20 12.92 -4.28
N ILE A 56 -10.75 11.85 -4.84
CA ILE A 56 -11.63 11.90 -6.01
C ILE A 56 -12.96 11.33 -5.56
N GLU A 57 -14.04 12.09 -5.73
CA GLU A 57 -15.40 11.56 -5.62
C GLU A 57 -15.70 10.81 -6.91
N SER A 58 -15.84 9.50 -6.79
CA SER A 58 -16.14 8.63 -7.92
C SER A 58 -17.65 8.41 -7.96
N PRO A 59 -18.35 8.79 -9.04
CA PRO A 59 -19.78 8.49 -9.17
C PRO A 59 -20.12 7.00 -8.99
N LYS A 60 -19.14 6.11 -9.24
CA LYS A 60 -19.28 4.65 -9.10
C LYS A 60 -18.90 4.13 -7.71
N PHE A 61 -18.01 4.81 -6.99
CA PHE A 61 -17.38 4.26 -5.78
C PHE A 61 -17.51 5.15 -4.53
N GLY A 62 -18.10 6.36 -4.64
CA GLY A 62 -18.24 7.34 -3.55
C GLY A 62 -17.13 8.38 -3.60
#